data_AF-A0A8R2DK08-F1
#
_entry.id   AF-A0A8R2DK08-F1
#
_cell.length_a   1.000
_cell.length_b   1.000
_cell.length_c   1.000
_cell.angle_alpha   90.00
_cell.angle_beta   90.00
_cell.angle_gamma   90.00
#
_symmetry.space_group_name_H-M   'P 1'
#
loop_
_entity.id
_entity.type
_entity.pdbx_description
1 polymer ?
#
loop_
_entity_poly.entity_id
_entity_poly.type
_entity_poly.pdbx_seq_one_letter_code
_entity_poly.pdbx_strand_id
1 'polypeptide(L)'
;MKDLCVLSALLMIMTCVSLESRDSCANSKTPLSLIRKKRHLTFPDHSSVVLTIALVKAFMTHAPSGWNIAIEIDVMYPMLNMNETNRLFRKKYHYRQKREFWERLENAVEFQNLNGRSCILRSVCEADTSLAVPGKSLVHDILRAVFTAPLHDEDFQDEIKSTYAELSDPSFCSKPNDCPFSFLDFVLSLNERY
;
A
#
# COMPACT_ATOMS: atom_id res chain seq x y z
N MET A 1 31.50 -64.10 8.81
CA MET A 1 31.97 -62.83 8.20
C MET A 1 30.81 -61.95 7.71
N LYS A 2 29.75 -62.51 7.09
CA LYS A 2 28.59 -61.72 6.65
C LYS A 2 27.82 -61.07 7.81
N ASP A 3 27.67 -61.77 8.93
CA ASP A 3 26.90 -61.27 10.09
C ASP A 3 27.58 -60.11 10.84
N LEU A 4 28.92 -60.09 10.86
CA LEU A 4 29.71 -59.02 11.48
C LEU A 4 29.61 -57.71 10.68
N CYS A 5 29.46 -57.81 9.35
CA CYS A 5 29.31 -56.67 8.45
C CYS A 5 27.91 -56.03 8.60
N VAL A 6 26.87 -56.85 8.80
CA VAL A 6 25.49 -56.38 9.00
C VAL A 6 25.36 -55.65 10.34
N LEU A 7 25.98 -56.15 11.41
CA LEU A 7 25.99 -55.49 12.70
C LEU A 7 26.73 -54.15 12.68
N SER A 8 27.87 -54.07 11.97
CA SER A 8 28.59 -52.81 11.77
C SER A 8 27.78 -51.79 10.98
N ALA A 9 27.08 -52.22 9.92
CA ALA A 9 26.21 -51.34 9.14
C ALA A 9 25.01 -50.83 9.95
N LEU A 10 24.38 -51.69 10.75
CA LEU A 10 23.28 -51.29 11.63
C LEU A 10 23.73 -50.30 12.71
N LEU A 11 24.93 -50.49 13.28
CA LEU A 11 25.48 -49.54 14.26
C LEU A 11 25.74 -48.16 13.64
N MET A 12 26.27 -48.12 12.41
CA MET A 12 26.51 -46.88 11.67
C MET A 12 25.23 -46.16 11.26
N ILE A 13 24.17 -46.90 10.92
CA ILE A 13 22.86 -46.30 10.60
C ILE A 13 22.25 -45.68 11.87
N MET A 14 22.36 -46.35 13.03
CA MET A 14 21.84 -45.82 14.30
C MET A 14 22.59 -44.57 14.79
N THR A 15 23.91 -44.49 14.58
CA THR A 15 24.68 -43.28 14.91
C THR A 15 24.40 -42.13 13.93
N CYS A 16 24.17 -42.42 12.64
CA CYS A 16 23.77 -41.41 11.66
C CYS A 16 22.41 -40.77 11.97
N VAL A 17 21.41 -41.54 12.42
CA VAL A 17 20.08 -40.98 12.77
C VAL A 17 20.15 -40.05 13.99
N SER A 18 21.17 -40.19 14.83
CA SER A 18 21.34 -39.36 16.04
C SER A 18 22.00 -38.00 15.75
N LEU A 19 22.57 -37.82 14.55
CA LEU A 19 23.26 -36.60 14.13
C LEU A 19 22.40 -35.65 13.29
N GLU A 20 21.11 -35.89 13.19
CA GLU A 20 20.15 -34.89 12.73
C GLU A 20 19.91 -33.91 13.89
N SER A 21 20.95 -33.12 14.16
CA SER A 21 20.87 -31.96 15.03
C SER A 21 19.69 -31.14 14.55
N ARG A 22 18.65 -31.11 15.37
CA ARG A 22 17.55 -30.18 15.28
C ARG A 22 18.12 -28.77 15.43
N ASP A 23 18.65 -28.21 14.36
CA ASP A 23 18.68 -26.76 14.17
C ASP A 23 17.26 -26.29 13.81
N SER A 24 16.30 -26.68 14.65
CA SER A 24 15.08 -25.92 14.81
C SER A 24 15.49 -24.72 15.65
N CYS A 25 15.96 -23.67 14.96
CA CYS A 25 15.97 -22.35 15.54
C CYS A 25 14.52 -22.07 15.96
N ALA A 26 14.21 -22.23 17.24
CA ALA A 26 12.95 -21.76 17.77
C ALA A 26 12.87 -20.28 17.38
N ASN A 27 11.82 -19.90 16.64
CA ASN A 27 11.44 -18.51 16.44
C ASN A 27 11.04 -17.93 17.81
N SER A 28 12.00 -17.79 18.72
CA SER A 28 11.82 -17.13 19.98
C SER A 28 11.67 -15.66 19.63
N LYS A 29 10.41 -15.23 19.58
CA LYS A 29 10.09 -13.81 19.44
C LYS A 29 10.85 -13.10 20.55
N THR A 30 11.71 -12.16 20.18
CA THR A 30 12.41 -11.34 21.16
C THR A 30 11.37 -10.71 22.07
N PRO A 31 11.54 -10.77 23.40
CA PRO A 31 10.58 -10.20 24.31
C PRO A 31 10.46 -8.70 24.02
N LEU A 32 9.22 -8.20 23.92
CA LEU A 32 8.90 -6.81 23.56
C LEU A 32 9.63 -5.78 24.45
N SER A 33 10.04 -6.17 25.66
CA SER A 33 10.81 -5.34 26.60
C SER A 33 12.25 -5.04 26.15
N LEU A 34 12.84 -5.89 25.30
CA LEU A 34 14.18 -5.70 24.73
C LEU A 34 14.15 -4.97 23.38
N ILE A 35 12.95 -4.68 22.84
CA ILE A 35 12.82 -3.92 21.60
C ILE A 35 13.13 -2.45 21.90
N ARG A 36 14.22 -1.95 21.31
CA ARG A 36 14.60 -0.54 21.37
C ARG A 36 13.42 0.31 20.87
N LYS A 37 12.97 1.28 21.68
CA LYS A 37 11.96 2.26 21.27
C LYS A 37 12.41 2.96 19.99
N LYS A 38 11.56 2.97 18.97
CA LYS A 38 11.81 3.67 17.69
C LYS A 38 12.02 5.16 17.98
N ARG A 39 13.16 5.70 17.57
CA ARG A 39 13.47 7.14 17.64
C ARG A 39 13.25 7.74 16.26
N HIS A 40 12.64 8.91 16.20
CA HIS A 40 12.50 9.68 14.96
C HIS A 40 13.51 10.82 14.95
N LEU A 41 14.08 11.10 13.78
CA LEU A 41 14.91 12.29 13.55
C LEU A 41 13.99 13.51 13.53
N THR A 42 14.33 14.54 14.29
CA THR A 42 13.56 15.79 14.35
C THR A 42 14.33 16.86 13.60
N PHE A 43 13.73 17.37 12.53
CA PHE A 43 14.32 18.44 11.74
C PHE A 43 13.99 19.80 12.37
N PRO A 44 14.91 20.78 12.32
CA PRO A 44 14.62 22.15 12.76
C PRO A 44 13.58 22.79 11.84
N ASP A 45 12.89 23.82 12.34
CA ASP A 45 11.83 24.52 11.62
C ASP A 45 12.31 24.99 10.23
N HIS A 46 11.43 24.86 9.23
CA HIS A 46 11.67 25.24 7.83
C HIS A 46 12.77 24.44 7.11
N SER A 47 13.14 23.26 7.59
CA SER A 47 13.97 22.34 6.82
C SER A 47 13.20 21.80 5.60
N SER A 48 13.88 21.59 4.48
CA SER A 48 13.31 20.92 3.30
C SER A 48 14.28 19.88 2.77
N VAL A 49 13.74 18.77 2.26
CA VAL A 49 14.51 17.81 1.46
C VAL A 49 14.15 18.01 0.01
N VAL A 50 15.18 18.07 -0.82
CA VAL A 50 15.03 18.19 -2.27
C VAL A 50 15.55 16.90 -2.88
N LEU A 51 14.69 16.22 -3.63
CA LEU A 51 15.08 15.11 -4.48
C LEU A 51 15.23 15.63 -5.91
N THR A 52 16.47 15.73 -6.38
CA THR A 52 16.80 16.16 -7.74
C THR A 52 17.04 14.94 -8.62
N ILE A 53 16.28 14.81 -9.69
CA ILE A 53 16.46 13.81 -10.74
C ILE A 53 17.02 14.53 -11.96
N ALA A 54 18.27 14.22 -12.32
CA ALA A 54 18.93 14.78 -13.50
C ALA A 54 19.09 13.71 -14.59
N LEU A 55 18.60 14.00 -15.79
CA LEU A 55 18.75 13.18 -16.99
C LEU A 55 19.54 13.96 -18.03
N VAL A 56 20.68 13.42 -18.44
CA VAL A 56 21.51 14.02 -19.50
C VAL A 56 21.54 13.09 -20.70
N LYS A 57 21.27 13.63 -21.89
CA LYS A 57 21.34 12.89 -23.15
C LYS A 57 22.02 13.75 -24.23
N ALA A 58 22.87 13.15 -25.06
CA ALA A 58 23.45 13.84 -26.22
C ALA A 58 22.39 14.05 -27.32
N PHE A 59 22.44 15.18 -28.01
CA PHE A 59 21.66 15.37 -29.23
C PHE A 59 22.16 14.42 -30.34
N MET A 60 21.26 13.59 -30.89
CA MET A 60 21.59 12.60 -31.94
C MET A 60 21.32 13.11 -33.38
N THR A 61 21.19 14.42 -33.57
CA THR A 61 20.90 15.05 -34.89
C THR A 61 22.11 15.83 -35.41
N HIS A 62 22.07 16.25 -36.68
CA HIS A 62 23.11 17.03 -37.39
C HIS A 62 23.42 18.44 -36.80
N ALA A 63 23.06 18.70 -35.54
CA ALA A 63 23.50 19.88 -34.78
C ALA A 63 25.00 19.77 -34.46
N PRO A 64 25.71 20.89 -34.19
CA PRO A 64 27.16 20.87 -33.96
C PRO A 64 27.55 19.86 -32.88
N SER A 65 28.65 19.15 -33.12
CA SER A 65 29.17 18.12 -32.22
C SER A 65 29.38 18.65 -30.79
N GLY A 66 28.96 17.87 -29.78
CA GLY A 66 29.27 18.13 -28.36
C GLY A 66 28.15 18.73 -27.50
N TRP A 67 26.92 18.85 -28.01
CA TRP A 67 25.81 19.40 -27.24
C TRP A 67 24.99 18.31 -26.53
N ASN A 68 24.82 18.44 -25.22
CA ASN A 68 23.97 17.59 -24.39
C ASN A 68 22.70 18.36 -23.98
N ILE A 69 21.56 17.68 -23.97
CA ILE A 69 20.38 18.16 -23.25
C ILE A 69 20.41 17.61 -21.83
N ALA A 70 20.25 18.50 -20.85
CA ALA A 70 20.07 18.16 -19.45
C ALA A 70 18.63 18.50 -19.06
N ILE A 71 17.93 17.55 -18.45
CA ILE A 71 16.59 17.70 -17.90
C ILE A 71 16.71 17.44 -16.40
N GLU A 72 16.35 18.42 -15.59
CA GLU A 72 16.38 18.34 -14.14
C GLU A 72 14.96 18.47 -13.59
N ILE A 73 14.60 17.56 -12.68
CA ILE A 73 13.32 17.56 -11.97
C ILE A 73 13.62 17.63 -10.48
N ASP A 74 13.25 18.74 -9.85
CA ASP A 74 13.39 18.94 -8.42
C ASP A 74 12.05 18.69 -7.73
N VAL A 75 12.00 17.67 -6.89
CA VAL A 75 10.87 17.39 -6.01
C VAL A 75 11.20 17.93 -4.63
N MET A 76 10.58 19.05 -4.27
CA MET A 76 10.72 19.69 -2.96
C MET A 76 9.74 19.05 -1.97
N TYR A 77 10.28 18.50 -0.88
CA TYR A 77 9.52 17.96 0.23
C TYR A 77 9.78 18.79 1.50
N PRO A 78 8.84 19.64 1.93
CA PRO A 78 8.99 20.38 3.18
C PRO A 78 9.02 19.40 4.35
N MET A 79 10.03 19.50 5.21
CA MET A 79 10.12 18.64 6.39
C MET A 79 9.22 19.18 7.48
N LEU A 80 8.56 18.24 8.16
CA LEU A 80 7.63 18.53 9.24
C LEU A 80 8.40 18.89 10.51
N ASN A 81 7.98 19.97 11.18
CA ASN A 81 8.53 20.30 12.50
C ASN A 81 8.00 19.32 13.57
N MET A 82 8.56 19.36 14.79
CA MET A 82 8.15 18.45 15.87
C MET A 82 6.64 18.52 16.17
N ASN A 83 6.05 19.72 16.17
CA ASN A 83 4.65 19.93 16.53
C ASN A 83 3.68 19.43 15.45
N GLU A 84 4.00 19.67 14.18
CA GLU A 84 3.30 19.15 13.01
C GLU A 84 3.46 17.64 12.92
N THR A 85 4.67 17.14 13.15
CA THR A 85 4.98 15.71 13.20
C THR A 85 4.09 15.03 14.25
N ASN A 86 3.98 15.57 15.47
CA ASN A 86 3.08 15.03 16.49
C ASN A 86 1.60 15.14 16.10
N ARG A 87 1.17 16.22 15.43
CA ARG A 87 -0.21 16.35 14.91
C ARG A 87 -0.52 15.34 13.81
N LEU A 88 0.43 15.10 12.91
CA LEU A 88 0.31 14.15 11.79
C LEU A 88 0.50 12.70 12.22
N PHE A 89 1.23 12.45 13.30
CA PHE A 89 1.23 11.11 13.92
C PHE A 89 -0.05 10.83 14.70
N ARG A 90 -0.74 11.87 15.20
CA ARG A 90 -2.07 11.73 15.82
C ARG A 90 -3.17 11.52 14.78
N LYS A 91 -3.17 12.26 13.68
CA LYS A 91 -4.15 12.09 12.60
C LYS A 91 -3.63 11.12 11.56
N LYS A 92 -4.40 10.06 11.25
CA LYS A 92 -4.09 9.12 10.17
C LYS A 92 -4.06 9.81 8.80
N TYR A 93 -2.89 10.33 8.40
CA TYR A 93 -2.67 11.09 7.15
C TYR A 93 -3.18 10.35 5.89
N HIS A 94 -3.14 9.01 5.91
CA HIS A 94 -3.64 8.21 4.81
C HIS A 94 -5.16 8.37 4.56
N TYR A 95 -5.97 8.75 5.55
CA TYR A 95 -7.39 9.06 5.34
C TYR A 95 -7.58 10.33 4.52
N ARG A 96 -6.75 11.34 4.75
CA ARG A 96 -6.73 12.55 3.93
C ARG A 96 -6.32 12.24 2.49
N GLN A 97 -5.24 11.47 2.31
CA GLN A 97 -4.81 11.05 0.96
C GLN A 97 -5.87 10.24 0.24
N LYS A 98 -6.58 9.38 0.98
CA LYS A 98 -7.71 8.59 0.47
C LYS A 98 -8.86 9.49 0.01
N ARG A 99 -9.24 10.50 0.81
CA ARG A 99 -10.23 11.51 0.43
C ARG A 99 -9.82 12.26 -0.84
N GLU A 100 -8.60 12.79 -0.86
CA GLU A 100 -8.06 13.54 -2.01
C GLU A 100 -8.00 12.67 -3.27
N PHE A 101 -7.72 11.37 -3.13
CA PHE A 101 -7.76 10.42 -4.24
C PHE A 101 -9.20 10.21 -4.75
N TRP A 102 -10.17 10.00 -3.85
CA TRP A 102 -11.58 9.86 -4.21
C TRP A 102 -12.11 11.11 -4.92
N GLU A 103 -11.79 12.31 -4.43
CA GLU A 103 -12.18 13.58 -5.06
C GLU A 103 -11.60 13.72 -6.47
N ARG A 104 -10.34 13.30 -6.69
CA ARG A 104 -9.73 13.29 -8.03
C ARG A 104 -10.41 12.31 -8.96
N LEU A 105 -10.77 11.14 -8.46
CA LEU A 105 -11.45 10.12 -9.26
C LEU A 105 -12.90 10.53 -9.58
N GLU A 106 -13.58 11.17 -8.64
CA GLU A 106 -14.90 11.79 -8.82
C GLU A 106 -14.85 12.82 -9.97
N ASN A 107 -13.92 13.77 -9.91
CA ASN A 107 -13.73 14.78 -10.96
C ASN A 107 -13.40 14.15 -12.33
N ALA A 108 -12.61 13.08 -12.35
CA ALA A 108 -12.26 12.38 -13.59
C ALA A 108 -13.47 11.68 -14.22
N VAL A 109 -14.36 11.11 -13.40
CA VAL A 109 -15.61 10.49 -13.85
C VAL A 109 -16.62 11.55 -14.29
N GLU A 110 -16.69 12.66 -13.58
CA GLU A 110 -17.57 13.77 -13.92
C GLU A 110 -17.20 14.43 -15.26
N PHE A 111 -15.90 14.47 -15.58
CA PHE A 111 -15.42 14.88 -16.90
C PHE A 111 -15.97 14.01 -18.05
N GLN A 112 -16.37 12.77 -17.77
CA GLN A 112 -17.02 11.88 -18.74
C GLN A 112 -18.54 12.03 -18.78
N ASN A 113 -19.10 13.10 -18.19
CA ASN A 113 -20.54 13.36 -18.05
C ASN A 113 -21.29 12.28 -17.26
N LEU A 114 -20.64 11.71 -16.24
CA LEU A 114 -21.23 10.73 -15.32
C LEU A 114 -21.32 11.29 -13.90
N ASN A 115 -22.19 10.72 -13.08
CA ASN A 115 -22.29 11.09 -11.67
C ASN A 115 -21.08 10.52 -10.90
N GLY A 116 -19.98 11.27 -10.85
CA GLY A 116 -18.72 10.87 -10.22
C GLY A 116 -18.90 10.48 -8.76
N ARG A 117 -19.67 11.27 -8.01
CA ARG A 117 -19.99 11.03 -6.60
C ARG A 117 -20.65 9.66 -6.39
N SER A 118 -21.65 9.34 -7.19
CA SER A 118 -22.32 8.04 -7.17
C SER A 118 -21.35 6.90 -7.50
N CYS A 119 -20.40 7.11 -8.42
CA CYS A 119 -19.42 6.09 -8.81
C CYS A 119 -18.37 5.82 -7.72
N ILE A 120 -17.91 6.84 -6.99
CA ILE A 120 -17.05 6.64 -5.81
C ILE A 120 -17.78 5.81 -4.77
N LEU A 121 -18.99 6.25 -4.43
CA LEU A 121 -19.79 5.61 -3.39
C LEU A 121 -20.16 4.16 -3.76
N ARG A 122 -20.47 3.89 -5.03
CA ARG A 122 -20.65 2.54 -5.55
C ARG A 122 -19.38 1.70 -5.36
N SER A 123 -18.21 2.25 -5.68
CA SER A 123 -16.91 1.57 -5.54
C SER A 123 -16.60 1.22 -4.08
N VAL A 124 -16.96 2.10 -3.12
CA VAL A 124 -16.83 1.83 -1.68
C VAL A 124 -17.70 0.64 -1.26
N CYS A 125 -18.95 0.60 -1.70
CA CYS A 125 -19.87 -0.50 -1.40
C CYS A 125 -19.43 -1.81 -2.04
N GLU A 126 -18.99 -1.79 -3.30
CA GLU A 126 -18.49 -2.97 -4.00
C GLU A 126 -17.22 -3.53 -3.35
N ALA A 127 -16.31 -2.67 -2.88
CA ALA A 127 -15.05 -3.12 -2.27
C ALA A 127 -15.22 -4.01 -1.04
N ASP A 128 -16.34 -3.89 -0.32
CA ASP A 128 -16.63 -4.75 0.82
C ASP A 128 -17.05 -6.16 0.38
N THR A 129 -17.79 -6.28 -0.72
CA THR A 129 -18.43 -7.53 -1.15
C THR A 129 -17.76 -8.24 -2.32
N SER A 130 -17.15 -7.52 -3.27
CA SER A 130 -16.67 -8.07 -4.55
C SER A 130 -15.21 -8.50 -4.52
N LEU A 131 -14.45 -8.09 -3.50
CA LEU A 131 -13.02 -8.35 -3.45
C LEU A 131 -12.68 -9.71 -2.82
N ALA A 132 -11.78 -10.44 -3.46
CA ALA A 132 -11.18 -11.66 -2.94
C ALA A 132 -10.60 -11.48 -1.52
N VAL A 133 -10.50 -12.59 -0.79
CA VAL A 133 -9.91 -12.64 0.55
C VAL A 133 -8.51 -12.02 0.55
N PRO A 134 -8.15 -11.22 1.57
CA PRO A 134 -6.85 -10.56 1.64
C PRO A 134 -5.67 -11.51 1.41
N GLY A 135 -4.67 -11.08 0.65
CA GLY A 135 -3.46 -11.84 0.36
C GLY A 135 -3.57 -12.84 -0.80
N LYS A 136 -4.74 -12.98 -1.44
CA LYS A 136 -4.88 -13.81 -2.65
C LYS A 136 -4.45 -13.11 -3.93
N SER A 137 -4.59 -11.79 -4.01
CA SER A 137 -4.25 -11.01 -5.20
C SER A 137 -3.87 -9.59 -4.79
N LEU A 138 -2.69 -9.16 -5.24
CA LEU A 138 -2.19 -7.82 -4.97
C LEU A 138 -3.16 -6.74 -5.49
N VAL A 139 -3.76 -6.93 -6.66
CA VAL A 139 -4.72 -5.98 -7.24
C VAL A 139 -5.95 -5.85 -6.34
N HIS A 140 -6.47 -6.96 -5.83
CA HIS A 140 -7.60 -6.94 -4.90
C HIS A 140 -7.24 -6.26 -3.58
N ASP A 141 -6.04 -6.51 -3.05
CA ASP A 141 -5.56 -5.87 -1.82
C ASP A 141 -5.36 -4.36 -2.00
N ILE A 142 -4.89 -3.91 -3.16
CA ILE A 142 -4.79 -2.49 -3.52
C ILE A 142 -6.18 -1.86 -3.60
N LEU A 143 -7.12 -2.47 -4.33
CA LEU A 143 -8.49 -1.97 -4.44
C LEU A 143 -9.17 -1.90 -3.07
N ARG A 144 -8.93 -2.90 -2.21
CA ARG A 144 -9.41 -2.91 -0.81
C ARG A 144 -8.84 -1.74 -0.03
N ALA A 145 -7.52 -1.53 -0.08
CA ALA A 145 -6.88 -0.40 0.60
C ALA A 145 -7.43 0.96 0.14
N VAL A 146 -7.70 1.10 -1.17
CA VAL A 146 -8.19 2.34 -1.76
C VAL A 146 -9.66 2.60 -1.45
N PHE A 147 -10.55 1.60 -1.52
CA PHE A 147 -12.00 1.83 -1.45
C PHE A 147 -12.68 1.40 -0.16
N THR A 148 -12.08 0.56 0.69
CA THR A 148 -12.71 0.17 1.97
C THR A 148 -12.84 1.36 2.93
N ALA A 149 -14.05 1.65 3.39
CA ALA A 149 -14.32 2.73 4.34
C ALA A 149 -14.42 2.20 5.79
N PRO A 150 -13.44 2.44 6.68
CA PRO A 150 -13.52 2.03 8.07
C PRO A 150 -14.44 2.94 8.88
N LEU A 151 -15.77 2.76 8.73
CA LEU A 151 -16.78 3.64 9.33
C LEU A 151 -16.78 3.66 10.87
N HIS A 152 -16.15 2.69 11.54
CA HIS A 152 -16.01 2.66 13.00
C HIS A 152 -14.83 3.49 13.53
N ASP A 153 -13.97 4.01 12.66
CA ASP A 153 -12.82 4.81 13.06
C ASP A 153 -13.18 6.30 13.11
N GLU A 154 -13.07 6.91 14.30
CA GLU A 154 -13.39 8.32 14.52
C GLU A 154 -12.52 9.26 13.66
N ASP A 155 -11.22 8.96 13.52
CA ASP A 155 -10.32 9.77 12.70
C ASP A 155 -10.71 9.71 11.21
N PHE A 156 -11.24 8.57 10.75
CA PHE A 156 -11.73 8.41 9.39
C PHE A 156 -13.01 9.20 9.18
N GLN A 157 -13.97 9.07 10.10
CA GLN A 157 -15.23 9.78 10.06
C GLN A 157 -15.01 11.29 10.05
N ASP A 158 -14.15 11.81 10.92
CA ASP A 158 -13.83 13.24 10.99
C ASP A 158 -13.24 13.77 9.68
N GLU A 159 -12.41 12.98 8.99
CA GLU A 159 -11.79 13.41 7.74
C GLU A 159 -12.74 13.29 6.53
N ILE A 160 -13.62 12.29 6.51
CA ILE A 160 -14.47 11.96 5.34
C ILE A 160 -15.85 12.61 5.38
N LYS A 161 -16.45 12.77 6.57
CA LYS A 161 -17.85 13.17 6.74
C LYS A 161 -18.20 14.51 6.10
N SER A 162 -17.25 15.45 6.01
CA SER A 162 -17.47 16.74 5.34
C SER A 162 -17.67 16.60 3.84
N THR A 163 -17.02 15.62 3.21
CA THR A 163 -17.04 15.43 1.75
C THR A 163 -18.04 14.35 1.34
N TYR A 164 -18.18 13.26 2.11
CA TYR A 164 -19.04 12.11 1.82
C TYR A 164 -19.98 11.79 2.99
N ALA A 165 -20.92 12.70 3.27
CA ALA A 165 -21.87 12.57 4.38
C ALA A 165 -22.79 11.34 4.24
N GLU A 166 -23.01 10.85 3.01
CA GLU A 166 -23.83 9.69 2.69
C GLU A 166 -23.31 8.40 3.36
N LEU A 167 -21.99 8.30 3.56
CA LEU A 167 -21.37 7.15 4.23
C LEU A 167 -21.73 7.06 5.72
N SER A 168 -22.31 8.10 6.31
CA SER A 168 -22.83 8.04 7.67
C SER A 168 -24.15 7.26 7.78
N ASP A 169 -24.86 7.03 6.66
CA ASP A 169 -26.07 6.22 6.62
C ASP A 169 -25.72 4.74 6.42
N PRO A 170 -25.97 3.85 7.41
CA PRO A 170 -25.65 2.42 7.29
C PRO A 170 -26.38 1.73 6.13
N SER A 171 -27.51 2.27 5.69
CA SER A 171 -28.31 1.71 4.60
C SER A 171 -27.91 2.21 3.22
N PHE A 172 -26.92 3.11 3.12
CA PHE A 172 -26.55 3.77 1.88
C PHE A 172 -26.23 2.77 0.74
N CYS A 173 -25.46 1.71 1.01
CA CYS A 173 -25.10 0.72 0.00
C CYS A 173 -26.28 -0.13 -0.52
N SER A 174 -27.42 -0.13 0.16
CA SER A 174 -28.63 -0.79 -0.30
C SER A 174 -29.49 0.08 -1.22
N LYS A 175 -29.17 1.37 -1.34
CA LYS A 175 -29.91 2.30 -2.19
C LYS A 175 -29.46 2.16 -3.65
N PRO A 176 -30.38 2.35 -4.61
CA PRO A 176 -30.00 2.45 -6.00
C PRO A 176 -29.03 3.63 -6.19
N ASN A 177 -27.99 3.41 -6.99
CA ASN A 177 -27.01 4.43 -7.34
C ASN A 177 -27.03 4.68 -8.85
N ASP A 178 -26.70 5.92 -9.25
CA ASP A 178 -26.78 6.36 -10.65
C ASP A 178 -25.52 6.05 -11.46
N CYS A 179 -24.53 5.33 -10.90
CA CYS A 179 -23.30 5.03 -11.61
C CYS A 179 -23.51 3.85 -12.58
N PRO A 180 -23.27 4.02 -13.90
CA PRO A 180 -23.61 2.98 -14.87
C PRO A 180 -22.58 1.84 -14.94
N PHE A 181 -21.41 1.97 -14.31
CA PHE A 181 -20.34 0.96 -14.37
C PHE A 181 -19.71 0.73 -12.99
N SER A 182 -19.05 -0.41 -12.82
CA SER A 182 -18.21 -0.71 -11.65
C SER A 182 -16.75 -0.40 -11.99
N PHE A 183 -16.10 0.45 -11.19
CA PHE A 183 -14.66 0.71 -11.32
C PHE A 183 -13.85 -0.52 -10.94
N LEU A 184 -14.28 -1.26 -9.91
CA LEU A 184 -13.59 -2.47 -9.45
C LEU A 184 -13.63 -3.54 -10.53
N ASP A 185 -14.81 -3.86 -11.07
CA ASP A 185 -14.94 -4.87 -12.13
C ASP A 185 -14.16 -4.46 -13.38
N PHE A 186 -14.18 -3.18 -13.73
CA PHE A 186 -13.37 -2.66 -14.85
C PHE A 186 -11.89 -2.97 -14.65
N VAL A 187 -11.31 -2.63 -13.50
CA VAL A 187 -9.89 -2.89 -13.18
C VAL A 187 -9.60 -4.38 -13.12
N LEU A 188 -10.47 -5.17 -12.49
CA LEU A 188 -10.29 -6.62 -12.35
C LEU A 188 -10.38 -7.35 -13.70
N SER A 189 -11.22 -6.89 -14.63
CA SER A 189 -11.32 -7.45 -16.00
C SER A 189 -10.05 -7.24 -16.85
N LEU A 190 -9.17 -6.33 -16.46
CA LEU A 190 -7.87 -6.16 -17.11
C LEU A 190 -6.89 -7.24 -16.67
N ASN A 191 -7.06 -7.79 -15.46
CA ASN A 191 -6.20 -8.84 -14.92
C ASN A 191 -6.52 -10.22 -15.52
N GLU A 192 -7.72 -10.43 -16.04
CA GLU A 192 -8.11 -11.70 -16.70
C GLU A 192 -7.59 -11.83 -18.14
N ARG A 193 -7.07 -10.75 -18.73
CA ARG A 193 -6.61 -10.72 -20.13
C ARG A 193 -5.13 -11.07 -20.31
N TYR A 194 -4.44 -11.50 -19.25
CA TYR A 194 -3.03 -11.92 -19.27
C TYR A 194 -2.82 -13.26 -18.56
#